data_AF-A0A7S0MB88-F1
#
_entry.id   AF-A0A7S0MB88-F1
#
_cell.length_a   1.000
_cell.length_b   1.000
_cell.length_c   1.000
_cell.angle_alpha   90.00
_cell.angle_beta   90.00
_cell.angle_gamma   90.00
#
_symmetry.space_group_name_H-M   'P 1'
#
loop_
_entity.id
_entity.type
_entity.pdbx_description
1 polymer ?
#
loop_
_entity_poly.entity_id
_entity_poly.type
_entity_poly.pdbx_seq_one_letter_code
_entity_poly.pdbx_strand_id
1 'polypeptide(L)'
;FSKNVCFPRLDDEAINYILTGYMQMRFSDKKKKFVKIKYIESLINLTLIYAKTHLRVIAQKEDAEYINNYLAEITKNNQTIENKKEIKKNEILKKSKSRYSLKNEDVSISKTKTEELPFIESNKIKISKFF
;
A
#
# COMPACT_ATOMS: atom_id res chain seq x y z
N PHE A 1 -9.60 36.40 5.51
CA PHE A 1 -8.27 36.57 4.88
C PHE A 1 -8.37 36.21 3.41
N SER A 2 -8.14 37.16 2.50
CA SER A 2 -8.42 36.97 1.07
C SER A 2 -7.40 36.04 0.41
N LYS A 3 -7.80 35.30 -0.63
CA LYS A 3 -6.93 34.43 -1.45
C LYS A 3 -5.73 35.18 -2.08
N ASN A 4 -5.71 36.51 -2.01
CA ASN A 4 -4.90 37.39 -2.84
C ASN A 4 -3.75 38.12 -2.10
N VAL A 5 -3.53 37.88 -0.80
CA VAL A 5 -2.54 38.67 -0.03
C VAL A 5 -1.16 38.02 0.05
N CYS A 6 -1.06 36.71 -0.12
CA CYS A 6 0.22 36.00 -0.01
C CYS A 6 0.35 34.91 -1.09
N PHE A 7 1.39 35.06 -1.91
CA PHE A 7 1.83 34.09 -2.92
C PHE A 7 3.22 33.60 -2.51
N PRO A 8 3.29 32.59 -1.64
CA PRO A 8 4.57 32.09 -1.19
C PRO A 8 5.40 31.54 -2.35
N ARG A 9 6.71 31.70 -2.24
CA ARG A 9 7.70 31.09 -3.13
C ARG A 9 8.56 30.15 -2.30
N LEU A 10 9.05 29.09 -2.92
CA LEU A 10 10.05 28.22 -2.27
C LEU A 10 11.40 28.95 -2.25
N ASP A 11 12.13 28.81 -1.15
CA ASP A 11 13.56 29.10 -1.14
C ASP A 11 14.36 27.97 -1.80
N ASP A 12 15.61 28.27 -2.14
CA ASP A 12 16.50 27.31 -2.80
C ASP A 12 16.78 26.08 -1.91
N GLU A 13 16.80 26.26 -0.59
CA GLU A 13 17.01 25.18 0.37
C GLU A 13 15.84 24.19 0.40
N ALA A 14 14.59 24.66 0.37
CA ALA A 14 13.41 23.83 0.27
C ALA A 14 13.33 23.12 -1.08
N ILE A 15 13.70 23.80 -2.18
CA ILE A 15 13.77 23.18 -3.51
C ILE A 15 14.79 22.02 -3.46
N ASN A 16 15.99 22.28 -2.96
CA ASN A 16 17.04 21.27 -2.87
C ASN A 16 16.63 20.10 -1.97
N TYR A 17 15.98 20.37 -0.84
CA TYR A 17 15.45 19.34 0.06
C TYR A 17 14.41 18.46 -0.64
N ILE A 18 13.41 19.06 -1.29
CA ILE A 18 12.33 18.34 -2.00
C ILE A 18 12.91 17.47 -3.12
N LEU A 19 13.81 18.02 -3.94
CA LEU A 19 14.41 17.31 -5.06
C LEU A 19 15.30 16.15 -4.58
N THR A 20 16.15 16.40 -3.58
CA THR A 20 17.04 15.38 -3.03
C THR A 20 16.24 14.24 -2.40
N GLY A 21 15.20 14.56 -1.61
CA GLY A 21 14.30 13.57 -1.03
C GLY A 21 13.60 12.74 -2.09
N TYR A 22 13.08 13.36 -3.16
CA TYR A 22 12.47 12.64 -4.27
C TYR A 22 13.46 11.70 -4.98
N MET A 23 14.68 12.18 -5.26
CA MET A 23 15.70 11.37 -5.91
C MET A 23 16.07 10.17 -5.03
N GLN A 24 16.29 10.39 -3.74
CA GLN A 24 16.53 9.30 -2.78
C GLN A 24 15.40 8.28 -2.78
N MET A 25 14.14 8.72 -2.71
CA MET A 25 12.98 7.80 -2.76
C MET A 25 12.92 7.02 -4.08
N ARG A 26 13.24 7.66 -5.20
CA ARG A 26 13.23 7.04 -6.53
C ARG A 26 14.31 5.97 -6.69
N PHE A 27 15.46 6.12 -6.03
CA PHE A 27 16.61 5.22 -6.16
C PHE A 27 16.81 4.25 -4.99
N SER A 28 16.20 4.49 -3.83
CA SER A 28 16.34 3.66 -2.63
C SER A 28 15.47 2.40 -2.64
N ASP A 29 14.31 2.45 -3.31
CA ASP A 29 13.33 1.37 -3.24
C ASP A 29 13.74 0.16 -4.12
N LYS A 30 14.39 -0.84 -3.52
CA LYS A 30 14.70 -2.15 -4.14
C LYS A 30 13.45 -2.84 -4.71
N LYS A 31 12.26 -2.49 -4.20
CA LYS A 31 10.96 -2.83 -4.78
C LYS A 31 10.49 -1.61 -5.55
N LYS A 32 10.62 -1.63 -6.88
CA LYS A 32 10.26 -0.57 -7.85
C LYS A 32 8.79 -0.10 -7.76
N LYS A 33 8.34 0.45 -6.63
CA LYS A 33 7.12 1.25 -6.58
C LYS A 33 7.48 2.59 -7.17
N PHE A 34 7.07 2.82 -8.42
CA PHE A 34 7.29 4.08 -9.11
C PHE A 34 6.73 5.24 -8.29
N VAL A 35 7.61 5.99 -7.61
CA VAL A 35 7.25 7.26 -7.00
C VAL A 35 6.88 8.21 -8.14
N LYS A 36 5.58 8.48 -8.26
CA LYS A 36 5.05 9.31 -9.34
C LYS A 36 5.57 10.74 -9.20
N ILE A 37 5.88 11.39 -10.32
CA ILE A 37 6.27 12.82 -10.35
C ILE A 37 5.23 13.69 -9.64
N LYS A 38 3.94 13.31 -9.70
CA LYS A 38 2.83 13.93 -8.96
C LYS A 38 3.07 14.08 -7.45
N TYR A 39 3.93 13.25 -6.86
CA TYR A 39 4.31 13.38 -5.46
C TYR A 39 5.08 14.68 -5.20
N ILE A 40 6.05 15.03 -6.06
CA ILE A 40 6.79 16.30 -5.94
C ILE A 40 5.85 17.47 -6.07
N GLU A 41 4.97 17.45 -7.08
CA GLU A 41 4.00 18.52 -7.31
C GLU A 41 3.07 18.70 -6.11
N SER A 42 2.61 17.59 -5.52
CA SER A 42 1.79 17.62 -4.31
C SER A 42 2.56 18.17 -3.11
N LEU A 43 3.82 17.76 -2.93
CA LEU A 43 4.68 18.23 -1.85
C LEU A 43 4.92 19.74 -1.96
N ILE A 44 5.30 20.23 -3.14
CA ILE A 44 5.46 21.66 -3.42
C ILE A 44 4.18 22.44 -3.08
N ASN A 45 3.03 21.97 -3.59
CA ASN A 45 1.76 22.66 -3.35
C ASN A 45 1.39 22.71 -1.86
N LEU A 46 1.59 21.60 -1.13
CA LEU A 46 1.31 21.55 0.31
C LEU A 46 2.26 22.44 1.11
N THR A 47 3.55 22.46 0.77
CA THR A 47 4.54 23.34 1.39
C THR A 47 4.20 24.82 1.17
N LEU A 48 3.79 25.20 -0.04
CA LEU A 48 3.33 26.56 -0.33
C LEU A 48 2.04 26.91 0.42
N ILE A 49 1.09 25.97 0.51
CA ILE A 49 -0.13 26.17 1.31
C ILE A 49 0.23 26.36 2.79
N TYR A 50 1.16 25.58 3.31
CA TYR A 50 1.62 25.69 4.70
C TYR A 50 2.28 27.05 4.98
N ALA A 51 3.17 27.52 4.10
CA ALA A 51 3.75 28.86 4.24
C ALA A 51 2.65 29.94 4.19
N LYS A 52 1.66 29.78 3.30
CA LYS A 52 0.52 30.69 3.17
C LYS A 52 -0.34 30.77 4.42
N THR A 53 -0.62 29.64 5.09
CA THR A 53 -1.40 29.62 6.33
C THR A 53 -0.67 30.32 7.48
N HIS A 54 0.67 30.33 7.44
CA HIS A 54 1.52 31.04 8.38
C HIS A 54 1.84 32.47 7.93
N LEU A 55 1.14 33.00 6.92
CA LEU A 55 1.33 34.36 6.38
C LEU A 55 2.76 34.66 5.90
N ARG A 56 3.54 33.62 5.56
CA ARG A 56 4.91 33.77 5.05
C ARG A 56 4.93 33.82 3.53
N VAL A 57 5.76 34.72 3.00
CA VAL A 57 5.99 34.90 1.54
C VAL A 57 7.07 33.94 1.02
N ILE A 58 7.89 33.39 1.91
CA ILE A 58 8.92 32.41 1.58
C ILE A 58 8.60 31.14 2.34
N ALA A 59 8.48 30.03 1.61
CA ALA A 59 8.36 28.70 2.15
C ALA A 59 9.77 28.13 2.31
N GLN A 60 10.12 27.79 3.55
CA GLN A 60 11.47 27.42 3.93
C GLN A 60 11.65 25.90 3.93
N LYS A 61 12.89 25.44 4.06
CA LYS A 61 13.21 24.01 4.18
C LYS A 61 12.42 23.32 5.29
N GLU A 62 12.25 23.97 6.44
CA GLU A 62 11.51 23.44 7.59
C GLU A 62 10.04 23.17 7.25
N ASP A 63 9.45 23.97 6.35
CA ASP A 63 8.07 23.78 5.89
C ASP A 63 7.95 22.51 5.05
N ALA A 64 8.93 22.29 4.17
CA ALA A 64 9.02 21.08 3.36
C ALA A 64 9.28 19.84 4.23
N GLU A 65 10.13 19.95 5.25
CA GLU A 65 10.40 18.89 6.23
C GLU A 65 9.14 18.51 7.00
N TYR A 66 8.45 19.51 7.57
CA TYR A 66 7.22 19.29 8.33
C TYR A 66 6.15 18.59 7.49
N ILE A 67 5.91 19.07 6.27
CA ILE A 67 4.92 18.46 5.37
C ILE A 67 5.33 17.05 4.97
N ASN A 68 6.61 16.81 4.70
CA ASN A 68 7.07 15.47 4.35
C ASN A 68 6.87 14.47 5.50
N ASN A 69 7.21 14.87 6.74
CA ASN A 69 7.00 14.06 7.93
C ASN A 69 5.51 13.78 8.15
N TYR A 70 4.66 14.78 7.98
CA TYR A 70 3.21 14.63 8.09
C TYR A 70 2.65 13.64 7.06
N LEU A 71 3.11 13.69 5.81
CA LEU A 71 2.71 12.72 4.77
C LEU A 71 3.19 11.30 5.09
N ALA A 72 4.39 11.16 5.65
CA ALA A 72 4.91 9.86 6.10
C ALA A 72 4.06 9.27 7.23
N GLU A 73 3.64 10.09 8.19
CA GLU A 73 2.74 9.66 9.28
C GLU A 73 1.37 9.22 8.75
N ILE A 74 0.76 9.99 7.84
CA ILE A 74 -0.50 9.61 7.20
C ILE A 74 -0.35 8.26 6.49
N THR A 75 0.76 8.06 5.77
CA THR A 75 1.02 6.83 5.03
C THR A 75 1.13 5.63 5.98
N LYS A 76 1.86 5.78 7.08
CA LYS A 76 2.01 4.75 8.13
C LYS A 76 0.66 4.40 8.76
N ASN A 77 -0.17 5.40 9.04
CA ASN A 77 -1.50 5.21 9.61
C ASN A 77 -2.43 4.48 8.63
N ASN A 78 -2.43 4.87 7.35
CA ASN A 78 -3.22 4.22 6.32
C ASN A 78 -2.82 2.75 6.12
N GLN A 79 -1.51 2.46 6.10
CA GLN A 79 -1.02 1.09 6.01
C GLN A 79 -1.44 0.24 7.22
N THR A 80 -1.44 0.84 8.42
CA THR A 80 -1.94 0.17 9.63
C THR A 80 -3.43 -0.16 9.53
N ILE A 81 -4.23 0.75 8.96
CA ILE A 81 -5.67 0.54 8.73
C ILE A 81 -5.90 -0.58 7.70
N GLU A 82 -5.16 -0.58 6.60
CA GLU A 82 -5.25 -1.63 5.57
C GLU A 82 -4.88 -3.00 6.15
N ASN A 83 -3.77 -3.10 6.87
CA ASN A 83 -3.36 -4.35 7.53
C ASN A 83 -4.45 -4.86 8.49
N LYS A 84 -5.07 -3.98 9.28
CA LYS A 84 -6.19 -4.34 10.17
C LYS A 84 -7.41 -4.87 9.39
N LYS A 85 -7.72 -4.29 8.22
CA LYS A 85 -8.80 -4.77 7.34
C LYS A 85 -8.48 -6.15 6.77
N GLU A 86 -7.24 -6.37 6.32
CA GLU A 86 -6.79 -7.68 5.82
C GLU A 86 -6.83 -8.76 6.89
N ILE A 87 -6.39 -8.46 8.12
CA ILE A 87 -6.48 -9.38 9.26
C ILE A 87 -7.93 -9.79 9.52
N LYS A 88 -8.86 -8.81 9.59
CA LYS A 88 -10.29 -9.10 9.77
C LYS A 88 -10.86 -9.96 8.63
N LYS A 89 -10.48 -9.69 7.38
CA LYS A 89 -10.90 -10.49 6.22
C LYS A 89 -10.41 -11.94 6.32
N ASN A 90 -9.16 -12.13 6.74
CA ASN A 90 -8.56 -13.44 6.92
C ASN A 90 -9.16 -14.22 8.10
N GLU A 91 -9.52 -13.55 9.20
CA GLU A 91 -10.25 -14.17 10.32
C GLU A 91 -11.66 -14.63 9.92
N ILE A 92 -12.39 -13.83 9.14
CA ILE A 92 -13.70 -14.22 8.59
C ILE A 92 -13.56 -15.43 7.65
N LEU A 93 -12.52 -15.46 6.82
CA LEU A 93 -12.24 -16.59 5.93
C LEU A 93 -11.88 -17.86 6.70
N LYS A 94 -11.15 -17.75 7.81
CA LYS A 94 -10.85 -18.90 8.70
C LYS A 94 -12.11 -19.41 9.42
N LYS A 95 -12.96 -18.53 9.94
CA LYS A 95 -14.24 -18.90 10.61
C LYS A 95 -15.30 -19.49 9.68
N SER A 96 -15.24 -19.19 8.38
CA SER A 96 -16.13 -19.81 7.39
C SER A 96 -15.63 -21.19 6.97
N LYS A 97 -14.31 -21.39 6.86
CA LYS A 97 -13.71 -22.73 6.63
C LYS A 97 -13.91 -23.70 7.80
N SER A 98 -13.83 -23.23 9.05
CA SER A 98 -14.10 -24.11 10.21
C SER A 98 -15.56 -24.57 10.29
N ARG A 99 -16.51 -23.75 9.81
CA ARG A 99 -17.94 -24.10 9.75
C ARG A 99 -18.29 -25.16 8.70
N TYR A 100 -17.47 -25.32 7.67
CA TYR A 100 -17.61 -26.41 6.70
C TYR A 100 -16.96 -27.72 7.15
N SER A 101 -16.00 -27.67 8.09
CA SER A 101 -15.35 -28.87 8.65
C SER A 101 -16.21 -29.61 9.68
N LEU A 102 -17.12 -28.90 10.37
CA LEU A 102 -17.97 -29.46 11.43
C LEU A 102 -19.23 -30.19 10.92
N LYS A 103 -19.49 -30.24 9.61
CA LYS A 103 -20.67 -30.91 9.04
C LYS A 103 -20.43 -32.34 8.56
N ASN A 104 -19.21 -32.88 8.71
CA ASN A 104 -18.86 -34.21 8.19
C ASN A 104 -18.48 -35.24 9.28
N GLU A 105 -18.67 -34.95 10.56
CA GLU A 105 -18.30 -35.91 11.63
C GLU A 105 -19.43 -36.85 12.09
N ASP A 106 -20.67 -36.70 11.60
CA ASP A 106 -21.80 -37.57 11.99
C ASP A 106 -22.43 -38.31 10.81
N VAL A 107 -21.69 -39.20 10.13
CA VAL A 107 -22.30 -40.38 9.48
C VAL A 107 -21.32 -41.56 9.57
N SER A 108 -21.33 -42.24 10.72
CA SER A 108 -20.84 -43.60 10.82
C SER A 108 -21.80 -44.54 10.08
N ILE A 109 -21.44 -44.96 8.87
CA ILE A 109 -22.01 -46.17 8.26
C ILE A 109 -20.86 -47.13 7.97
N SER A 110 -20.77 -48.12 8.84
CA SER A 110 -20.07 -49.37 8.60
C SER A 110 -20.64 -50.06 7.35
N LYS A 111 -19.76 -50.54 6.47
CA LYS A 111 -19.86 -51.88 5.88
C LYS A 111 -18.63 -52.23 5.04
N THR A 112 -18.21 -53.46 5.27
CA THR A 112 -17.17 -54.25 4.64
C THR A 112 -17.50 -54.56 3.17
N LYS A 113 -16.50 -54.49 2.29
CA LYS A 113 -15.92 -55.59 1.49
C LYS A 113 -15.21 -55.04 0.26
N THR A 114 -14.02 -55.58 0.06
CA THR A 114 -13.20 -55.62 -1.15
C THR A 114 -14.01 -55.93 -2.41
N GLU A 115 -13.76 -55.15 -3.47
CA GLU A 115 -13.66 -55.64 -4.85
C GLU A 115 -12.81 -54.65 -5.66
N GLU A 116 -11.70 -55.15 -6.18
CA GLU A 116 -10.80 -54.45 -7.10
C GLU A 116 -11.44 -54.36 -8.50
N LEU A 117 -11.07 -53.31 -9.26
CA LEU A 117 -10.87 -53.21 -10.73
C LEU A 117 -11.29 -51.81 -11.25
N PRO A 118 -10.73 -51.34 -12.37
CA PRO A 118 -9.32 -51.06 -12.59
C PRO A 118 -9.08 -49.57 -12.89
N PHE A 119 -7.80 -49.22 -12.77
CA PHE A 119 -7.18 -47.96 -13.12
C PHE A 119 -7.56 -47.49 -14.54
N ILE A 120 -8.17 -46.30 -14.67
CA ILE A 120 -8.23 -45.59 -15.95
C ILE A 120 -7.27 -44.41 -15.85
N GLU A 121 -6.12 -44.61 -16.48
CA GLU A 121 -5.10 -43.59 -16.72
C GLU A 121 -5.53 -42.76 -17.93
N SER A 122 -5.64 -41.44 -17.80
CA SER A 122 -5.64 -40.56 -18.97
C SER A 122 -5.08 -39.18 -18.68
N ASN A 123 -3.81 -39.05 -19.09
CA ASN A 123 -3.20 -37.89 -19.74
C ASN A 123 -2.72 -36.70 -18.88
N LYS A 124 -1.41 -36.78 -18.61
CA LYS A 124 -0.47 -35.67 -18.40
C LYS A 124 -0.66 -34.57 -19.44
N ILE A 125 -1.12 -33.39 -19.01
CA ILE A 125 -0.98 -32.18 -19.82
C ILE A 125 0.41 -31.59 -19.53
N LYS A 126 1.29 -31.65 -20.54
CA LYS A 126 2.53 -30.88 -20.63
C LYS A 126 2.17 -29.41 -20.83
N ILE A 127 2.51 -28.55 -19.87
CA ILE A 127 2.58 -27.11 -20.13
C ILE A 127 3.99 -26.84 -20.69
N SER A 128 4.02 -26.65 -22.00
CA SER A 128 5.18 -26.17 -22.75
C SER A 128 5.61 -24.80 -22.26
N LYS A 129 6.93 -24.64 -22.07
CA LYS A 129 7.61 -23.33 -22.08
C LYS A 129 7.15 -22.53 -23.29
N PHE A 130 6.68 -21.30 -23.05
CA PHE A 130 6.74 -20.25 -24.05
C PHE A 130 7.57 -19.09 -23.48
N PHE A 131 8.40 -18.60 -24.39
CA PHE A 131 9.46 -17.60 -24.31
C PHE A 131 9.13 -16.34 -23.53
#